data_AF-A0A3A4QAC6-F1
#
_entry.id   AF-A0A3A4QAC6-F1
#
_cell.length_a   1.000
_cell.length_b   1.000
_cell.length_c   1.000
_cell.angle_alpha   90.00
_cell.angle_beta   90.00
_cell.angle_gamma   90.00
#
_symmetry.space_group_name_H-M   'P 1'
#
loop_
_entity.id
_entity.type
_entity.pdbx_description
1 polymer ?
#
loop_
_entity_poly.entity_id
_entity_poly.type
_entity_poly.pdbx_seq_one_letter_code
_entity_poly.pdbx_strand_id
1 'polypeptide(L)'
;MKWIIFVVLTIVCWGAYVPVLHQGQSLLSRDGPAPLRAFMFVGLAYFLVSGLVLLYLAASRAEPLLVTAGGGAVSTAAGILGAVGALGVVFALKFGKPTLGVRAPLLIPPLVFAGAPIVNTVVSMLWHRPTKAPSLWFYLGIVMAAAGAALVLRFKPT
;
A
#
# COMPACT_ATOMS: atom_id res chain seq x y z
N MET A 1 9.33 15.42 16.39
CA MET A 1 8.53 14.19 16.60
C MET A 1 7.16 14.20 15.91
N LYS A 2 6.64 15.34 15.43
CA LYS A 2 5.30 15.42 14.79
C LYS A 2 5.08 14.46 13.60
N TRP A 3 6.11 14.12 12.83
CA TRP A 3 5.96 13.25 11.65
C TRP A 3 5.58 11.79 11.99
N ILE A 4 5.88 11.31 13.20
CA ILE A 4 5.56 9.95 13.64
C ILE A 4 4.03 9.73 13.66
N ILE A 5 3.23 10.76 13.93
CA ILE A 5 1.77 10.64 13.91
C ILE A 5 1.25 10.25 12.52
N PHE A 6 1.87 10.77 11.46
CA PHE A 6 1.50 10.46 10.07
C PHE A 6 1.96 9.06 9.67
N VAL A 7 3.07 8.57 10.23
CA VAL A 7 3.49 7.17 10.09
C VAL A 7 2.46 6.24 10.73
N VAL A 8 2.05 6.52 11.98
CA VAL A 8 1.03 5.73 12.68
C VAL A 8 -0.30 5.76 11.92
N LEU A 9 -0.73 6.93 11.44
CA LEU A 9 -1.91 7.07 10.59
C LEU A 9 -1.81 6.20 9.34
N THR A 10 -0.66 6.23 8.66
CA THR A 10 -0.43 5.41 7.45
C THR A 10 -0.50 3.92 7.77
N ILE A 11 0.10 3.48 8.89
CA ILE A 11 0.03 2.07 9.36
C ILE A 11 -1.42 1.67 9.62
N VAL A 12 -2.19 2.51 10.31
CA VAL A 12 -3.61 2.22 10.62
C VAL A 12 -4.43 2.14 9.33
N CYS A 13 -4.30 3.10 8.43
CA CYS A 13 -5.05 3.13 7.17
C CYS A 13 -4.71 1.93 6.27
N TRP A 14 -3.43 1.64 6.04
CA TRP A 14 -3.01 0.51 5.21
C TRP A 14 -3.24 -0.85 5.88
N GLY A 15 -3.12 -0.94 7.21
CA GLY A 15 -3.45 -2.14 7.97
C GLY A 15 -4.94 -2.48 7.89
N ALA A 16 -5.81 -1.47 7.97
CA ALA A 16 -7.27 -1.65 7.82
C ALA A 16 -7.71 -1.82 6.36
N TYR A 17 -6.90 -1.40 5.39
CA TYR A 17 -7.27 -1.38 3.96
C TYR A 17 -7.72 -2.75 3.43
N VAL A 18 -6.89 -3.79 3.59
CA VAL A 18 -7.18 -5.13 3.03
C VAL A 18 -8.45 -5.77 3.60
N PRO A 19 -8.68 -5.82 4.93
CA PRO A 19 -9.91 -6.39 5.48
C PRO A 19 -11.17 -5.59 5.10
N VAL A 20 -11.11 -4.26 5.11
CA VAL A 20 -12.23 -3.41 4.69
C VAL A 20 -12.53 -3.60 3.20
N LEU A 21 -11.49 -3.70 2.36
CA LEU A 21 -11.64 -3.95 0.92
C LEU A 21 -12.23 -5.33 0.66
N HIS A 22 -11.77 -6.37 1.37
CA HIS A 22 -12.34 -7.72 1.26
C HIS A 22 -13.82 -7.74 1.64
N GLN A 23 -14.21 -7.02 2.69
CA GLN A 23 -15.62 -6.85 3.07
C GLN A 23 -16.41 -6.05 2.04
N GLY A 24 -15.83 -5.00 1.45
CA GLY A 24 -16.47 -4.25 0.36
C GLY A 24 -16.72 -5.14 -0.86
N GLN A 25 -15.77 -6.00 -1.21
CA GLN A 25 -15.93 -6.99 -2.28
C GLN A 25 -17.08 -7.96 -1.98
N SER A 26 -17.19 -8.48 -0.75
CA SER A 26 -18.26 -9.42 -0.39
C SER A 26 -19.64 -8.77 -0.43
N LEU A 27 -19.78 -7.55 0.09
CA LEU A 27 -21.05 -6.81 0.09
C LEU A 27 -21.52 -6.40 -1.32
N LEU A 28 -20.59 -6.18 -2.24
CA LEU A 28 -20.90 -5.88 -3.64
C LEU A 28 -21.18 -7.14 -4.47
N SER A 29 -20.94 -8.34 -3.95
CA SER A 29 -21.00 -9.62 -4.67
C SER A 29 -22.42 -10.20 -4.78
N ARG A 30 -23.38 -9.44 -5.33
CA ARG A 30 -24.77 -9.92 -5.55
C ARG A 30 -24.86 -11.20 -6.40
N ASP A 31 -24.12 -11.26 -7.51
CA ASP A 31 -24.15 -12.37 -8.48
C ASP A 31 -22.76 -13.03 -8.66
N GLY A 32 -21.89 -12.89 -7.66
CA GLY A 32 -20.50 -13.39 -7.69
C GLY A 32 -19.45 -12.33 -7.34
N PRO A 33 -18.17 -12.71 -7.27
CA PRO A 33 -17.09 -11.84 -6.78
C PRO A 33 -17.06 -10.49 -7.50
N ALA A 34 -17.03 -9.41 -6.72
CA ALA A 34 -17.09 -8.03 -7.21
C ALA A 34 -15.76 -7.21 -7.05
N PRO A 35 -14.58 -7.76 -7.40
CA PRO A 35 -13.29 -7.12 -7.12
C PRO A 35 -13.09 -5.79 -7.86
N LEU A 36 -13.45 -5.73 -9.15
CA LEU A 36 -13.31 -4.51 -9.94
C LEU A 36 -14.31 -3.42 -9.53
N ARG A 37 -15.53 -3.81 -9.12
CA ARG A 37 -16.51 -2.88 -8.56
C ARG A 37 -16.00 -2.27 -7.25
N ALA A 38 -15.39 -3.07 -6.38
CA ALA A 38 -14.74 -2.55 -5.17
C ALA A 38 -13.57 -1.60 -5.51
N PHE A 39 -12.73 -1.96 -6.50
CA PHE A 39 -11.63 -1.11 -6.95
C PHE A 39 -12.09 0.24 -7.52
N MET A 40 -13.25 0.28 -8.21
CA MET A 40 -13.85 1.53 -8.68
C MET A 40 -14.07 2.53 -7.54
N PHE A 41 -14.54 2.08 -6.38
CA PHE A 41 -14.70 2.93 -5.20
C PHE A 41 -13.37 3.37 -4.58
N VAL A 42 -12.30 2.56 -4.71
CA VAL A 42 -10.94 2.98 -4.34
C VAL A 42 -10.47 4.13 -5.24
N GLY A 43 -10.69 4.03 -6.56
CA GLY A 43 -10.39 5.09 -7.51
C GLY A 43 -11.17 6.38 -7.23
N LEU A 44 -12.47 6.26 -6.95
CA LEU A 44 -13.30 7.39 -6.53
C LEU A 44 -12.74 8.06 -5.25
N ALA A 45 -12.33 7.28 -4.26
CA ALA A 45 -11.74 7.83 -3.03
C ALA A 45 -10.45 8.63 -3.32
N TYR A 46 -9.59 8.14 -4.22
CA TYR A 46 -8.36 8.85 -4.61
C TYR A 46 -8.67 10.19 -5.27
N PHE A 47 -9.66 10.20 -6.18
CA PHE A 47 -10.13 11.43 -6.82
C PHE A 47 -10.69 12.43 -5.80
N LEU A 48 -11.54 11.98 -4.88
CA LEU A 48 -12.14 12.83 -3.84
C LEU A 48 -11.09 13.43 -2.90
N VAL A 49 -10.19 12.60 -2.36
CA VAL A 49 -9.13 13.06 -1.45
C VAL A 49 -8.20 14.06 -2.15
N SER A 50 -7.76 13.76 -3.37
CA SER A 50 -6.93 14.68 -4.15
C SER A 50 -7.66 16.00 -4.46
N GLY A 51 -8.95 15.93 -4.79
CA GLY A 51 -9.78 17.11 -5.03
C GLY A 51 -9.93 17.98 -3.77
N LEU A 52 -10.14 17.37 -2.60
CA LEU A 52 -10.20 18.08 -1.32
C LEU A 52 -8.88 18.78 -0.97
N VAL A 53 -7.74 18.14 -1.24
CA VAL A 53 -6.42 18.76 -1.07
C VAL A 53 -6.27 19.97 -2.00
N LEU A 54 -6.67 19.86 -3.27
CA LEU A 54 -6.64 20.98 -4.21
C LEU A 54 -7.50 22.16 -3.73
N LEU A 55 -8.73 21.89 -3.28
CA LEU A 55 -9.63 22.91 -2.73
C LEU A 55 -9.03 23.56 -1.49
N TYR A 56 -8.43 22.78 -0.60
CA TYR A 56 -7.75 23.29 0.59
C TYR A 56 -6.59 24.21 0.23
N LEU A 57 -5.73 23.82 -0.72
CA LEU A 57 -4.62 24.65 -1.18
C LEU A 57 -5.10 25.97 -1.81
N ALA A 58 -6.15 25.90 -2.64
CA ALA A 58 -6.75 27.07 -3.26
C ALA A 58 -7.36 28.05 -2.23
N ALA A 59 -8.00 27.53 -1.18
CA ALA A 59 -8.66 28.35 -0.16
C ALA A 59 -7.68 28.93 0.88
N SER A 60 -6.72 28.13 1.34
CA SER A 60 -5.82 28.50 2.44
C SER A 60 -4.53 29.20 1.98
N ARG A 61 -4.14 29.03 0.71
CA ARG A 61 -2.80 29.40 0.21
C ARG A 61 -1.67 28.85 1.06
N ALA A 62 -1.85 27.66 1.65
CA ALA A 62 -0.84 27.00 2.48
C ALA A 62 0.50 26.81 1.74
N GLU A 63 0.46 26.60 0.42
CA GLU A 63 1.62 26.60 -0.46
C GLU A 63 1.24 27.14 -1.87
N PRO A 64 2.20 27.69 -2.64
CA PRO A 64 1.95 28.11 -4.02
C PRO A 64 1.58 26.93 -4.92
N LEU A 65 0.53 27.08 -5.74
CA LEU A 65 0.13 26.10 -6.76
C LEU A 65 1.04 26.15 -7.99
N LEU A 66 2.33 25.90 -7.79
CA LEU A 66 3.35 25.86 -8.84
C LEU A 66 3.64 24.41 -9.23
N VAL A 67 3.22 24.01 -10.43
CA VAL A 67 3.46 22.66 -10.96
C VAL A 67 4.60 22.72 -11.97
N THR A 68 5.72 22.07 -11.65
CA THR A 68 6.78 21.83 -12.64
C THR A 68 6.46 20.59 -13.47
N ALA A 69 6.79 20.58 -14.76
CA ALA A 69 6.51 19.44 -15.63
C ALA A 69 7.14 18.14 -15.11
N GLY A 70 8.39 18.20 -14.63
CA GLY A 70 9.07 17.05 -14.04
C GLY A 70 8.46 16.57 -12.72
N GLY A 71 8.15 17.50 -11.81
CA GLY A 71 7.52 17.17 -10.53
C GLY A 71 6.12 16.58 -10.69
N GLY A 72 5.33 17.16 -11.60
CA GLY A 72 4.00 16.65 -11.95
C GLY A 72 4.05 15.24 -12.54
N ALA A 73 4.96 15.00 -13.49
CA ALA A 73 5.11 13.68 -14.12
C ALA A 73 5.51 12.58 -13.13
N VAL A 74 6.54 12.83 -12.29
CA VAL A 74 7.01 11.85 -11.30
C VAL A 74 5.96 11.61 -10.21
N SER A 75 5.28 12.66 -9.74
CA SER A 75 4.21 12.53 -8.74
C SER A 75 3.01 11.76 -9.29
N THR A 76 2.66 11.98 -10.56
CA THR A 76 1.62 11.20 -11.24
C THR A 76 2.01 9.74 -11.38
N ALA A 77 3.26 9.46 -11.76
CA ALA A 77 3.77 8.09 -11.82
C ALA A 77 3.72 7.40 -10.45
N ALA A 78 4.06 8.11 -9.36
CA ALA A 78 3.92 7.59 -8.00
C ALA A 78 2.45 7.25 -7.65
N GLY A 79 1.50 8.11 -8.04
CA GLY A 79 0.06 7.85 -7.89
C GLY A 79 -0.40 6.61 -8.66
N ILE A 80 0.08 6.43 -9.90
CA ILE A 80 -0.21 5.24 -10.72
C ILE A 80 0.34 3.98 -10.05
N LEU A 81 1.57 4.00 -9.53
CA LEU A 81 2.15 2.87 -8.81
C LEU A 81 1.30 2.48 -7.59
N GLY A 82 0.79 3.47 -6.84
CA GLY A 82 -0.15 3.23 -5.73
C GLY A 82 -1.46 2.59 -6.19
N ALA A 83 -2.08 3.13 -7.24
CA ALA A 83 -3.35 2.61 -7.79
C ALA A 83 -3.20 1.19 -8.36
N VAL A 84 -2.12 0.92 -9.10
CA VAL A 84 -1.80 -0.42 -9.64
C VAL A 84 -1.50 -1.39 -8.51
N GLY A 85 -0.77 -0.97 -7.46
CA GLY A 85 -0.55 -1.77 -6.27
C GLY A 85 -1.86 -2.16 -5.55
N ALA A 86 -2.77 -1.21 -5.37
CA ALA A 86 -4.10 -1.45 -4.84
C ALA A 86 -4.92 -2.42 -5.72
N LEU A 87 -4.86 -2.29 -7.05
CA LEU A 87 -5.46 -3.25 -7.98
C LEU A 87 -4.85 -4.65 -7.85
N GLY A 88 -3.53 -4.73 -7.62
CA GLY A 88 -2.83 -5.98 -7.33
C GLY A 88 -3.39 -6.68 -6.08
N VAL A 89 -3.63 -5.95 -4.99
CA VAL A 89 -4.27 -6.48 -3.78
C VAL A 89 -5.68 -7.00 -4.07
N VAL A 90 -6.46 -6.25 -4.87
CA VAL A 90 -7.81 -6.65 -5.30
C VAL A 90 -7.78 -7.99 -6.04
N PHE A 91 -6.86 -8.17 -6.99
CA PHE A 91 -6.72 -9.44 -7.71
C PHE A 91 -6.14 -10.55 -6.84
N ALA A 92 -5.21 -10.25 -5.94
CA ALA A 92 -4.68 -11.22 -4.99
C ALA A 92 -5.80 -11.77 -4.10
N LEU A 93 -6.73 -10.94 -3.63
CA LEU A 93 -7.89 -11.38 -2.85
C LEU A 93 -8.86 -12.24 -3.69
N LYS A 94 -9.05 -11.90 -4.97
CA LYS A 94 -9.94 -12.63 -5.88
C LYS A 94 -9.41 -14.03 -6.23
N PHE A 95 -8.12 -14.13 -6.57
CA PHE A 95 -7.50 -15.35 -7.08
C PHE A 95 -6.71 -16.13 -6.02
N GLY A 96 -6.53 -15.54 -4.83
CA GLY A 96 -5.78 -16.13 -3.74
C GLY A 96 -6.44 -17.41 -3.23
N LYS A 97 -5.66 -18.48 -3.17
CA LYS A 97 -6.09 -19.77 -2.63
C LYS A 97 -5.60 -19.94 -1.20
N PRO A 98 -6.32 -20.70 -0.36
CA PRO A 98 -5.78 -21.12 0.93
C PRO A 98 -4.44 -21.82 0.74
N THR A 99 -3.41 -21.36 1.45
CA THR A 99 -2.04 -21.88 1.36
C THR A 99 -1.54 -22.09 2.78
N LEU A 100 -0.88 -23.21 3.07
CA LEU A 100 -0.39 -23.57 4.41
C LEU A 100 -1.48 -23.50 5.52
N GLY A 101 -2.73 -23.86 5.20
CA GLY A 101 -3.86 -23.79 6.14
C GLY A 101 -4.37 -22.38 6.46
N VAL A 102 -3.87 -21.35 5.77
CA VAL A 102 -4.23 -19.94 5.96
C VAL A 102 -5.06 -19.43 4.78
N ARG A 103 -6.21 -18.80 5.06
CA ARG A 103 -7.05 -18.14 4.04
C ARG A 103 -6.31 -16.95 3.41
N ALA A 104 -6.53 -16.73 2.11
CA ALA A 104 -5.86 -15.68 1.35
C ALA A 104 -5.98 -14.27 1.94
N PRO A 105 -7.13 -13.79 2.45
CA PRO A 105 -7.24 -12.45 3.05
C PRO A 105 -6.33 -12.24 4.28
N LEU A 106 -5.98 -13.31 4.97
CA LEU A 106 -5.06 -13.28 6.10
C LEU A 106 -3.59 -13.41 5.66
N LEU A 107 -3.33 -14.03 4.51
CA LEU A 107 -1.99 -14.27 3.97
C LEU A 107 -1.43 -13.05 3.21
N ILE A 108 -2.27 -12.41 2.42
CA ILE A 108 -1.87 -11.38 1.45
C ILE A 108 -1.27 -10.13 2.12
N PRO A 109 -1.90 -9.50 3.12
CA PRO A 109 -1.34 -8.27 3.70
C PRO A 109 0.07 -8.45 4.26
N PRO A 110 0.38 -9.47 5.11
CA PRO A 110 1.73 -9.66 5.62
C PRO A 110 2.78 -9.89 4.52
N LEU A 111 2.43 -10.60 3.45
CA LEU A 111 3.34 -10.79 2.30
C LEU A 111 3.63 -9.48 1.57
N VAL A 112 2.60 -8.67 1.30
CA VAL A 112 2.76 -7.38 0.63
C VAL A 112 3.59 -6.42 1.50
N PHE A 113 3.25 -6.29 2.78
CA PHE A 113 3.92 -5.34 3.67
C PHE A 113 5.32 -5.78 4.12
N ALA A 114 5.64 -7.07 4.08
CA ALA A 114 7.03 -7.53 4.26
C ALA A 114 7.88 -7.29 3.00
N GLY A 115 7.30 -7.42 1.81
CA GLY A 115 8.00 -7.22 0.53
C GLY A 115 8.19 -5.73 0.16
N ALA A 116 7.24 -4.87 0.47
CA ALA A 116 7.26 -3.46 0.07
C ALA A 116 8.52 -2.69 0.55
N PRO A 117 9.01 -2.83 1.79
CA PRO A 117 10.25 -2.20 2.23
C PRO A 117 11.47 -2.63 1.39
N ILE A 118 11.53 -3.90 0.97
CA ILE A 118 12.64 -4.44 0.16
C ILE A 118 12.65 -3.74 -1.21
N VAL A 119 11.49 -3.69 -1.87
CA VAL A 119 11.34 -3.02 -3.18
C VAL A 119 11.68 -1.54 -3.05
N ASN A 120 11.21 -0.88 -1.99
CA ASN A 120 11.55 0.52 -1.73
C ASN A 120 13.07 0.74 -1.63
N THR A 121 13.79 -0.13 -0.93
CA THR A 121 15.26 -0.04 -0.86
C THR A 121 15.91 -0.25 -2.22
N VAL A 122 15.46 -1.25 -3.00
CA VAL A 122 16.01 -1.50 -4.35
C VAL A 122 15.79 -0.29 -5.25
N VAL A 123 14.58 0.26 -5.31
CA VAL A 123 14.27 1.46 -6.10
C VAL A 123 15.10 2.65 -5.63
N SER A 124 15.25 2.83 -4.31
CA SER A 124 16.09 3.89 -3.73
C SER A 124 17.56 3.73 -4.12
N MET A 125 18.10 2.51 -4.13
CA MET A 125 19.47 2.23 -4.58
C MET A 125 19.65 2.44 -6.08
N LEU A 126 18.60 2.25 -6.89
CA LEU A 126 18.66 2.51 -8.32
C LEU A 126 18.67 4.02 -8.62
N TRP A 127 17.85 4.81 -7.91
CA TRP A 127 17.85 6.27 -8.03
C TRP A 127 19.09 6.92 -7.40
N HIS A 128 19.52 6.40 -6.26
CA HIS A 128 20.66 6.89 -5.51
C HIS A 128 21.68 5.77 -5.39
N ARG A 129 22.52 5.62 -6.43
CA ARG A 129 23.51 4.54 -6.50
C ARG A 129 24.39 4.55 -5.24
N PRO A 130 24.36 3.47 -4.45
CA PRO A 130 25.09 3.43 -3.20
C PRO A 130 26.59 3.35 -3.47
N THR A 131 27.36 4.13 -2.72
CA THR A 131 28.83 4.17 -2.82
C THR A 131 29.50 3.00 -2.13
N LYS A 132 28.77 2.27 -1.28
CA LYS A 132 29.21 1.06 -0.57
C LYS A 132 28.13 -0.02 -0.70
N ALA A 133 28.56 -1.28 -0.65
CA ALA A 133 27.61 -2.39 -0.60
C ALA A 133 26.67 -2.27 0.63
N PRO A 134 25.41 -2.74 0.52
CA PRO A 134 24.49 -2.79 1.66
C PRO A 134 25.11 -3.55 2.83
N SER A 135 24.93 -3.05 4.05
CA SER A 135 25.49 -3.69 5.25
C SER A 135 24.81 -5.03 5.53
N LEU A 136 25.50 -5.92 6.25
CA LEU A 136 24.92 -7.20 6.67
C LEU A 136 23.63 -7.00 7.49
N TRP A 137 23.54 -5.92 8.27
CA TRP A 137 22.37 -5.54 9.05
C TRP A 137 21.12 -5.27 8.21
N PHE A 138 21.29 -4.75 6.99
CA PHE A 138 20.17 -4.56 6.07
C PHE A 138 19.55 -5.91 5.68
N TYR A 139 20.38 -6.88 5.31
CA TYR A 139 19.91 -8.23 4.98
C TYR A 139 19.29 -8.94 6.19
N LEU A 140 19.87 -8.75 7.39
CA LEU A 140 19.28 -9.26 8.63
C LEU A 140 17.88 -8.66 8.87
N GLY A 141 17.71 -7.36 8.63
CA GLY A 141 16.41 -6.68 8.75
C GLY A 141 15.35 -7.28 7.82
N ILE A 142 15.72 -7.64 6.59
CA ILE A 142 14.83 -8.35 5.64
C ILE A 142 14.40 -9.70 6.22
N VAL A 143 15.36 -10.48 6.73
CA VAL A 143 15.09 -11.79 7.34
C VAL A 143 14.17 -11.65 8.55
N MET A 144 14.40 -10.65 9.41
CA MET A 144 13.57 -10.37 10.57
C MET A 144 12.15 -9.92 10.19
N ALA A 145 11.98 -9.10 9.16
CA ALA A 145 10.67 -8.71 8.66
C ALA A 145 9.89 -9.92 8.12
N ALA A 146 10.55 -10.80 7.36
CA ALA A 146 9.98 -12.05 6.88
C ALA A 146 9.60 -12.99 8.03
N ALA A 147 10.47 -13.13 9.04
CA ALA A 147 10.19 -13.92 10.24
C ALA A 147 9.02 -13.35 11.05
N GLY A 148 8.95 -12.02 11.21
CA GLY A 148 7.84 -11.34 11.88
C GLY A 148 6.50 -11.59 11.16
N ALA A 149 6.49 -11.47 9.82
CA ALA A 149 5.32 -11.82 9.02
C ALA A 149 4.92 -13.29 9.20
N ALA A 150 5.89 -14.21 9.21
CA ALA A 150 5.64 -15.63 9.44
C ALA A 150 5.04 -15.91 10.84
N LEU A 151 5.55 -15.26 11.89
CA LEU A 151 5.03 -15.38 13.25
C LEU A 151 3.59 -14.88 13.35
N VAL A 152 3.29 -13.70 12.79
CA VAL A 152 1.93 -13.15 12.74
C VAL A 152 0.98 -14.11 12.03
N LEU A 153 1.39 -14.67 10.89
CA LEU A 153 0.58 -15.64 10.14
C LEU A 153 0.38 -16.96 10.89
N ARG A 154 1.40 -17.43 11.63
CA ARG A 154 1.38 -18.69 12.39
C ARG A 154 0.55 -18.61 13.66
N PHE A 155 0.64 -17.50 14.38
CA PHE A 155 0.03 -17.32 15.71
C PHE A 155 -1.17 -16.36 15.71
N LYS A 156 -1.75 -16.05 14.55
CA LYS A 156 -2.99 -15.28 14.48
C LYS A 156 -4.10 -15.97 15.30
N PRO A 157 -4.90 -15.23 16.09
CA PRO A 157 -6.03 -15.81 16.79
C PRO A 157 -7.13 -16.23 15.79
N THR A 158 -7.74 -17.39 16.03
CA THR A 158 -8.87 -17.94 15.27
C THR A 158 -10.21 -17.48 15.81
#